data_AF-A0A923XTV3-F1
#
_entry.id   AF-A0A923XTV3-F1
#
_cell.length_a   1.000
_cell.length_b   1.000
_cell.length_c   1.000
_cell.angle_alpha   90.00
_cell.angle_beta   90.00
_cell.angle_gamma   90.00
#
_symmetry.space_group_name_H-M   'P 1'
#
loop_
_entity.id
_entity.type
_entity.pdbx_description
1 polymer ?
#
loop_
_entity_poly.entity_id
_entity_poly.type
_entity_poly.pdbx_seq_one_letter_code
_entity_poly.pdbx_strand_id
1 'polypeptide(L)'
;DAFGKPDVEIGLMFRQVRDEVLKNTGNLQEPYQYGSLSGTPFYLAGSSEGSIDIAAEADPKVAWANIKPDQEKQMQTMAEGGDTRALLGLAYMRLNPDQASYNPEQAVKFLTKAADAGAADAQYELAKLYEKGLGVPVDPARALALYQSAADQGLADAVNDLGFLYYQGGLGIDPDQIKALEYFKKAADLRQPEAMFNYAGLIDEGQVPGAGPEDAAKYLYSALRAGSQQVLTQLTTRPDMFKKPARTALQKILKEHSFYSGPLDGAFGKSTTTAIKKAFGLVG
;
A
#
# COMPACT_ATOMS: atom_id res chain seq x y z
N ASP A 1 41.22 -19.97 -11.78
CA ASP A 1 41.92 -18.70 -12.04
C ASP A 1 41.46 -18.04 -13.31
N ALA A 2 40.68 -16.97 -13.18
CA ALA A 2 40.67 -15.78 -14.05
C ALA A 2 39.48 -14.85 -13.71
N PHE A 3 39.30 -14.45 -12.45
CA PHE A 3 38.44 -13.30 -12.13
C PHE A 3 39.18 -12.36 -11.18
N GLY A 4 40.27 -11.80 -11.70
CA GLY A 4 40.97 -10.67 -11.11
C GLY A 4 41.01 -9.55 -12.13
N LYS A 5 40.09 -8.58 -11.99
CA LYS A 5 40.27 -7.14 -12.27
C LYS A 5 38.97 -6.38 -11.94
N PRO A 6 39.02 -5.33 -11.09
CA PRO A 6 37.95 -4.38 -10.90
C PRO A 6 37.90 -3.41 -12.11
N ASP A 7 36.73 -2.86 -12.42
CA ASP A 7 36.41 -1.97 -13.56
C ASP A 7 36.09 -2.61 -14.92
N VAL A 8 35.29 -3.67 -14.93
CA VAL A 8 34.48 -3.98 -16.12
C VAL A 8 33.16 -3.22 -15.96
N GLU A 9 33.01 -2.13 -16.71
CA GLU A 9 31.75 -1.38 -16.80
C GLU A 9 30.58 -2.35 -17.00
N ILE A 10 29.58 -2.25 -16.14
CA ILE A 10 28.36 -3.08 -16.15
C ILE A 10 27.79 -3.27 -17.58
N GLY A 11 27.91 -2.24 -18.43
CA GLY A 11 27.46 -2.27 -19.83
C GLY A 11 28.22 -3.21 -20.78
N LEU A 12 29.41 -3.69 -20.43
CA LEU A 12 30.18 -4.64 -21.24
C LEU A 12 29.74 -6.09 -20.95
N MET A 13 29.47 -6.40 -19.68
CA MET A 13 28.89 -7.68 -19.26
C MET A 13 27.49 -7.88 -19.85
N PHE A 14 26.65 -6.84 -19.84
CA PHE A 14 25.31 -6.91 -20.45
C PHE A 14 25.34 -7.16 -21.95
N ARG A 15 26.32 -6.59 -22.68
CA ARG A 15 26.47 -6.83 -24.11
C ARG A 15 26.88 -8.26 -24.42
N GLN A 16 27.83 -8.81 -23.67
CA GLN A 16 28.26 -10.20 -23.85
C GLN A 16 27.11 -11.18 -23.59
N VAL A 17 26.36 -10.99 -22.51
CA VAL A 17 25.18 -11.81 -22.20
C VAL A 17 24.12 -11.69 -23.29
N ARG A 18 23.81 -10.46 -23.75
CA ARG A 18 22.85 -10.23 -24.83
C ARG A 18 23.27 -10.95 -26.12
N ASP A 19 24.53 -10.80 -26.52
CA ASP A 19 25.03 -11.34 -27.78
C ASP A 19 25.08 -12.89 -27.74
N GLU A 20 25.38 -13.47 -26.58
CA GLU A 20 25.31 -14.91 -26.34
C GLU A 20 23.87 -15.44 -26.41
N VAL A 21 22.92 -14.75 -25.78
CA VAL A 21 21.49 -15.12 -25.84
C VAL A 21 20.98 -15.04 -27.28
N LEU A 22 21.29 -13.96 -28.02
CA LEU A 22 20.87 -13.81 -29.42
C LEU A 22 21.41 -14.92 -30.33
N LYS A 23 22.68 -15.30 -30.12
CA LYS A 23 23.32 -16.39 -30.85
C LYS A 23 22.65 -17.74 -30.54
N ASN A 24 22.35 -17.99 -29.26
CA ASN A 24 21.79 -19.25 -28.81
C ASN A 24 20.31 -19.42 -29.16
N THR A 25 19.55 -18.32 -29.22
CA THR A 25 18.12 -18.36 -29.57
C THR A 25 17.86 -18.12 -31.06
N GLY A 26 18.88 -17.89 -31.89
CA GLY A 26 18.72 -17.58 -33.31
C GLY A 26 17.86 -16.33 -33.56
N ASN A 27 17.84 -15.40 -32.60
CA ASN A 27 16.93 -14.26 -32.56
C ASN A 27 15.42 -14.62 -32.58
N LEU A 28 15.06 -15.88 -32.29
CA LEU A 28 13.69 -16.38 -32.12
C LEU A 28 13.33 -16.42 -30.62
N GLN A 29 13.48 -15.30 -29.94
CA GLN A 29 12.95 -15.19 -28.56
C GLN A 29 11.43 -15.05 -28.65
N GLU A 30 10.72 -16.16 -28.49
CA GLU A 30 9.31 -16.08 -28.13
C GLU A 30 9.23 -15.47 -26.72
N PRO A 31 8.48 -14.37 -26.49
CA PRO A 31 8.34 -13.79 -25.16
C PRO A 31 7.58 -14.78 -24.27
N TYR A 32 8.31 -15.63 -23.57
CA TYR A 32 7.80 -16.36 -22.43
C TYR A 32 7.52 -15.33 -21.35
N GLN A 33 6.23 -15.02 -21.12
CA GLN A 33 5.82 -14.23 -19.97
C GLN A 33 6.07 -15.05 -18.71
N TYR A 34 7.24 -14.82 -18.09
CA TYR A 34 7.39 -15.09 -16.66
C TYR A 34 6.30 -14.30 -15.93
N GLY A 35 5.62 -14.96 -14.99
CA GLY A 35 4.43 -14.46 -14.30
C GLY A 35 4.48 -12.97 -13.93
N SER A 36 3.32 -12.33 -14.08
CA SER A 36 3.06 -10.89 -13.93
C SER A 36 4.17 -10.10 -13.24
N LEU A 37 4.92 -9.32 -14.02
CA LEU A 37 5.51 -8.09 -13.50
C LEU A 37 4.36 -7.27 -12.87
N SER A 38 4.57 -6.84 -11.64
CA SER A 38 3.61 -6.14 -10.79
C SER A 38 2.87 -5.00 -11.53
N GLY A 39 1.54 -5.04 -11.49
CA GLY A 39 0.67 -3.90 -11.14
C GLY A 39 0.59 -2.66 -12.01
N THR A 40 1.53 -2.36 -12.90
CA THR A 40 1.50 -1.16 -13.74
C THR A 40 1.36 -1.55 -15.21
N PRO A 41 0.21 -1.26 -15.85
CA PRO A 41 0.15 -1.23 -17.30
C PRO A 41 1.21 -0.26 -17.84
N PHE A 42 1.61 -0.47 -19.09
CA PHE A 42 2.67 0.28 -19.78
C PHE A 42 2.48 1.82 -19.81
N TYR A 43 1.28 2.32 -19.49
CA TYR A 43 0.93 3.73 -19.35
C TYR A 43 1.07 4.29 -17.92
N LEU A 44 1.40 3.46 -16.92
CA LEU A 44 1.61 3.83 -15.51
C LEU A 44 3.07 3.67 -15.04
N ALA A 45 4.00 3.32 -15.94
CA ALA A 45 5.44 3.37 -15.65
C ALA A 45 6.00 4.66 -16.28
N GLY A 46 6.35 5.67 -15.47
CA GLY A 46 7.09 6.86 -15.95
C GLY A 46 8.41 6.41 -16.62
N SER A 47 9.02 7.11 -17.58
CA SER A 47 9.01 8.53 -17.93
C SER A 47 9.29 8.67 -19.42
N SER A 48 8.27 8.97 -20.22
CA SER A 48 8.45 9.69 -21.48
C SER A 48 7.84 11.07 -21.31
N GLU A 49 8.51 12.12 -21.79
CA GLU A 49 8.02 13.49 -21.72
C GLU A 49 6.54 13.56 -22.10
N GLY A 50 5.70 14.04 -21.18
CA GLY A 50 4.24 14.17 -21.37
C GLY A 50 3.37 12.99 -20.91
N SER A 51 3.90 12.06 -20.10
CA SER A 51 3.13 11.08 -19.33
C SER A 51 2.83 11.60 -17.92
N ILE A 52 1.61 11.37 -17.42
CA ILE A 52 1.20 11.74 -16.06
C ILE A 52 1.61 10.62 -15.12
N ASP A 53 2.40 10.95 -14.11
CA ASP A 53 2.75 10.01 -13.06
C ASP A 53 1.58 9.88 -12.07
N ILE A 54 0.66 8.98 -12.39
CA ILE A 54 -0.51 8.66 -11.56
C ILE A 54 -0.08 8.08 -10.19
N ALA A 55 1.14 7.52 -10.08
CA ALA A 55 1.66 6.98 -8.83
C ALA A 55 2.25 8.05 -7.90
N ALA A 56 2.56 9.25 -8.41
CA ALA A 56 3.03 10.37 -7.61
C ALA A 56 1.88 11.12 -6.88
N GLU A 57 0.64 10.96 -7.37
CA GLU A 57 -0.54 11.64 -6.83
C GLU A 57 -1.25 10.77 -5.77
N ALA A 58 -1.45 11.31 -4.57
CA ALA A 58 -1.94 10.54 -3.43
C ALA A 58 -3.45 10.19 -3.51
N ASP A 59 -4.27 10.98 -4.22
CA ASP A 59 -5.70 10.67 -4.42
C ASP A 59 -5.91 10.06 -5.82
N PRO A 60 -6.31 8.76 -5.91
CA PRO A 60 -6.62 8.12 -7.19
C PRO A 60 -7.65 8.90 -8.03
N LYS A 61 -8.67 9.53 -7.42
CA LYS A 61 -9.67 10.31 -8.19
C LYS A 61 -9.04 11.50 -8.91
N VAL A 62 -8.03 12.12 -8.32
CA VAL A 62 -7.29 13.23 -8.92
C VAL A 62 -6.33 12.70 -9.98
N ALA A 63 -5.60 11.63 -9.65
CA ALA A 63 -4.65 11.00 -10.55
C ALA A 63 -5.31 10.54 -11.87
N TRP A 64 -6.43 9.81 -11.76
CA TRP A 64 -7.20 9.30 -12.90
C TRP A 64 -7.92 10.39 -13.68
N ALA A 65 -8.26 11.51 -13.05
CA ALA A 65 -8.91 12.64 -13.71
C ALA A 65 -8.02 13.38 -14.71
N ASN A 66 -6.69 13.28 -14.57
CA ASN A 66 -5.76 13.98 -15.45
C ASN A 66 -5.52 13.25 -16.78
N ILE A 67 -6.03 12.03 -16.95
CA ILE A 67 -5.77 11.20 -18.13
C ILE A 67 -6.28 11.83 -19.43
N LYS A 68 -5.52 11.65 -20.52
CA LYS A 68 -5.87 12.22 -21.82
C LYS A 68 -7.13 11.55 -22.41
N PRO A 69 -7.98 12.28 -23.16
CA PRO A 69 -9.23 11.73 -23.70
C PRO A 69 -9.09 10.47 -24.59
N ASP A 70 -7.98 10.36 -25.33
CA ASP A 70 -7.66 9.18 -26.14
C ASP A 70 -7.35 7.95 -25.28
N GLN A 71 -6.67 8.14 -24.15
CA GLN A 71 -6.40 7.09 -23.16
C GLN A 71 -7.68 6.65 -22.43
N GLU A 72 -8.61 7.58 -22.15
CA GLU A 72 -9.94 7.22 -21.61
C GLU A 72 -10.70 6.31 -22.58
N LYS A 73 -10.67 6.61 -23.88
CA LYS A 73 -11.32 5.77 -24.89
C LYS A 73 -10.71 4.36 -24.98
N GLN A 74 -9.39 4.26 -24.83
CA GLN A 74 -8.71 2.96 -24.76
C GLN A 74 -9.14 2.19 -23.51
N MET A 75 -9.22 2.85 -22.35
CA MET A 75 -9.75 2.24 -21.13
C MET A 75 -11.19 1.77 -21.28
N GLN A 76 -12.04 2.52 -21.96
CA GLN A 76 -13.42 2.08 -22.24
C GLN A 76 -13.42 0.77 -23.04
N THR A 77 -12.57 0.67 -24.07
CA THR A 77 -12.42 -0.57 -24.87
C THR A 77 -11.94 -1.74 -24.01
N MET A 78 -10.96 -1.52 -23.12
CA MET A 78 -10.46 -2.56 -22.21
C MET A 78 -11.51 -2.97 -21.18
N ALA A 79 -12.26 -2.01 -20.64
CA ALA A 79 -13.34 -2.24 -19.68
C ALA A 79 -14.51 -3.01 -20.30
N GLU A 80 -14.82 -2.77 -21.58
CA GLU A 80 -15.76 -3.58 -22.35
C GLU A 80 -15.30 -5.05 -22.42
N GLY A 81 -14.01 -5.26 -22.68
CA GLY A 81 -13.34 -6.56 -22.65
C GLY A 81 -13.21 -7.21 -21.27
N GLY A 82 -13.64 -6.53 -20.19
CA GLY A 82 -13.64 -7.08 -18.83
C GLY A 82 -12.38 -6.80 -18.02
N ASP A 83 -11.48 -5.91 -18.49
CA ASP A 83 -10.32 -5.51 -17.72
C ASP A 83 -10.75 -4.77 -16.44
N THR A 84 -10.49 -5.40 -15.29
CA THR A 84 -10.92 -4.90 -13.98
C THR A 84 -10.19 -3.64 -13.54
N ARG A 85 -8.96 -3.43 -14.03
CA ARG A 85 -8.19 -2.21 -13.73
C ARG A 85 -8.72 -1.02 -14.51
N ALA A 86 -9.05 -1.20 -15.78
CA ALA A 86 -9.69 -0.17 -16.60
C ALA A 86 -11.06 0.20 -16.03
N LEU A 87 -11.84 -0.79 -15.58
CA LEU A 87 -13.11 -0.56 -14.88
C LEU A 87 -12.91 0.26 -13.59
N LEU A 88 -11.90 -0.08 -12.78
CA LEU A 88 -11.58 0.66 -11.55
C LEU A 88 -11.13 2.10 -11.84
N GLY A 89 -10.24 2.30 -12.81
CA GLY A 89 -9.76 3.63 -13.21
C GLY A 89 -10.90 4.52 -13.71
N LEU A 90 -11.75 3.99 -14.61
CA LEU A 90 -12.94 4.69 -15.08
C LEU A 90 -13.89 5.01 -13.92
N ALA A 91 -14.06 4.12 -12.95
CA ALA A 91 -14.86 4.40 -11.76
C ALA A 91 -14.30 5.58 -10.96
N TYR A 92 -12.98 5.64 -10.72
CA TYR A 92 -12.36 6.77 -10.03
C TYR A 92 -12.54 8.09 -10.77
N MET A 93 -12.43 8.10 -12.11
CA MET A 93 -12.73 9.29 -12.93
C MET A 93 -14.18 9.77 -12.72
N ARG A 94 -15.12 8.84 -12.61
CA ARG A 94 -16.55 9.13 -12.38
C ARG A 94 -16.87 9.48 -10.92
N LEU A 95 -15.98 9.21 -9.98
CA LEU A 95 -16.10 9.58 -8.57
C LEU A 95 -15.39 10.88 -8.20
N ASN A 96 -14.73 11.55 -9.15
CA ASN A 96 -14.13 12.85 -8.92
C ASN A 96 -15.19 13.98 -9.07
N PRO A 97 -15.62 14.65 -7.98
CA PRO A 97 -16.66 15.68 -8.04
C PRO A 97 -16.22 16.95 -8.78
N ASP A 98 -14.92 17.16 -8.96
CA ASP A 98 -14.37 18.36 -9.61
C ASP A 98 -14.31 18.22 -11.14
N GLN A 99 -14.63 17.04 -11.68
CA GLN A 99 -14.59 16.76 -13.10
C GLN A 99 -15.98 16.86 -13.74
N ALA A 100 -16.04 17.35 -14.98
CA ALA A 100 -17.28 17.36 -15.75
C ALA A 100 -17.86 15.94 -15.99
N SER A 101 -17.02 14.92 -15.89
CA SER A 101 -17.41 13.52 -15.99
C SER A 101 -17.96 12.92 -14.69
N TYR A 102 -18.10 13.70 -13.61
CA TYR A 102 -18.61 13.18 -12.33
C TYR A 102 -19.97 12.48 -12.52
N ASN A 103 -20.01 11.19 -12.21
CA ASN A 103 -21.20 10.35 -12.33
C ASN A 103 -21.08 9.13 -11.41
N PRO A 104 -21.44 9.27 -10.12
CA PRO A 104 -21.39 8.17 -9.16
C PRO A 104 -22.17 6.91 -9.57
N GLU A 105 -23.32 7.06 -10.21
CA GLU A 105 -24.14 5.93 -10.67
C GLU A 105 -23.41 5.12 -11.76
N GLN A 106 -22.67 5.79 -12.64
CA GLN A 106 -21.82 5.12 -13.61
C GLN A 106 -20.61 4.45 -12.95
N ALA A 107 -20.02 5.08 -11.94
CA ALA A 107 -18.92 4.48 -11.18
C ALA A 107 -19.35 3.16 -10.51
N VAL A 108 -20.54 3.14 -9.89
CA VAL A 108 -21.14 1.93 -9.31
C VAL A 108 -21.22 0.81 -10.34
N LYS A 109 -21.65 1.10 -11.58
CA LYS A 109 -21.75 0.08 -12.64
C LYS A 109 -20.38 -0.51 -12.98
N PHE A 110 -19.35 0.31 -13.12
CA PHE A 110 -17.99 -0.17 -13.38
C PHE A 110 -17.44 -0.98 -12.21
N LEU A 111 -17.60 -0.49 -10.98
CA LEU A 111 -17.16 -1.19 -9.77
C LEU A 111 -17.90 -2.50 -9.57
N THR A 112 -19.21 -2.55 -9.85
CA THR A 112 -19.99 -3.79 -9.78
C THR A 112 -19.44 -4.82 -10.77
N LYS A 113 -19.22 -4.43 -12.03
CA LYS A 113 -18.65 -5.34 -13.04
C LYS A 113 -17.26 -5.85 -12.62
N ALA A 114 -16.41 -4.99 -12.07
CA ALA A 114 -15.07 -5.38 -11.60
C ALA A 114 -15.12 -6.25 -10.32
N ALA A 115 -16.02 -5.93 -9.39
CA ALA A 115 -16.23 -6.69 -8.15
C ALA A 115 -16.77 -8.10 -8.44
N ASP A 116 -17.71 -8.22 -9.37
CA ASP A 116 -18.27 -9.50 -9.85
C ASP A 116 -17.19 -10.35 -10.56
N ALA A 117 -16.19 -9.70 -11.16
CA ALA A 117 -15.00 -10.36 -11.72
C ALA A 117 -13.92 -10.68 -10.67
N GLY A 118 -14.19 -10.43 -9.38
CA GLY A 118 -13.30 -10.79 -8.27
C GLY A 118 -12.21 -9.76 -7.96
N ALA A 119 -12.29 -8.51 -8.44
CA ALA A 119 -11.31 -7.49 -8.09
C ALA A 119 -11.55 -6.96 -6.66
N ALA A 120 -10.63 -7.28 -5.73
CA ALA A 120 -10.71 -6.86 -4.33
C ALA A 120 -10.80 -5.33 -4.15
N ASP A 121 -10.02 -4.55 -4.91
CA ASP A 121 -10.06 -3.08 -4.87
C ASP A 121 -11.46 -2.54 -5.27
N ALA A 122 -12.09 -3.15 -6.28
CA ALA A 122 -13.41 -2.75 -6.71
C ALA A 122 -14.49 -3.12 -5.70
N GLN A 123 -14.36 -4.27 -5.03
CA GLN A 123 -15.25 -4.66 -3.93
C GLN A 123 -15.15 -3.67 -2.78
N TYR A 124 -13.94 -3.28 -2.40
CA TYR A 124 -13.69 -2.29 -1.35
C TYR A 124 -14.25 -0.90 -1.69
N GLU A 125 -14.01 -0.38 -2.90
CA GLU A 125 -14.59 0.90 -3.30
C GLU A 125 -16.12 0.83 -3.42
N LEU A 126 -16.67 -0.27 -3.93
CA LEU A 126 -18.11 -0.46 -3.98
C LEU A 126 -18.74 -0.51 -2.58
N ALA A 127 -18.05 -1.12 -1.61
CA ALA A 127 -18.47 -1.13 -0.21
C ALA A 127 -18.63 0.29 0.33
N LYS A 128 -17.62 1.15 0.10
CA LYS A 128 -17.65 2.57 0.49
C LYS A 128 -18.81 3.34 -0.16
N LEU A 129 -19.18 2.99 -1.40
CA LEU A 129 -20.33 3.61 -2.07
C LEU A 129 -21.66 3.21 -1.43
N TYR A 130 -21.84 1.92 -1.09
CA TYR A 130 -23.03 1.44 -0.37
C TYR A 130 -23.11 1.96 1.06
N GLU A 131 -21.99 2.13 1.74
CA GLU A 131 -21.94 2.76 3.07
C GLU A 131 -22.41 4.22 3.03
N LYS A 132 -21.93 4.98 2.03
CA LYS A 132 -22.19 6.43 1.92
C LYS A 132 -23.48 6.77 1.15
N GLY A 133 -24.06 5.81 0.44
CA GLY A 133 -25.18 6.05 -0.46
C GLY A 133 -24.80 6.91 -1.68
N LEU A 134 -23.58 6.72 -2.19
CA LEU A 134 -23.05 7.53 -3.30
C LEU A 134 -23.27 6.82 -4.65
N GLY A 135 -24.23 7.32 -5.43
CA GLY A 135 -24.64 6.69 -6.70
C GLY A 135 -25.47 5.41 -6.54
N VAL A 136 -25.74 5.00 -5.31
CA VAL A 136 -26.59 3.87 -4.90
C VAL A 136 -27.30 4.24 -3.59
N PRO A 137 -28.47 3.63 -3.28
CA PRO A 137 -29.04 3.70 -1.94
C PRO A 137 -28.07 3.14 -0.89
N VAL A 138 -28.12 3.70 0.31
CA VAL A 138 -27.37 3.18 1.46
C VAL A 138 -27.80 1.73 1.74
N ASP A 139 -26.83 0.82 1.82
CA ASP A 139 -27.06 -0.59 2.15
C ASP A 139 -25.91 -1.11 3.02
N PRO A 140 -26.07 -1.04 4.36
CA PRO A 140 -25.00 -1.42 5.28
C PRO A 140 -24.63 -2.89 5.21
N ALA A 141 -25.62 -3.77 4.99
CA ALA A 141 -25.40 -5.20 4.89
C ALA A 141 -24.58 -5.54 3.65
N ARG A 142 -24.88 -4.91 2.52
CA ARG A 142 -24.12 -5.09 1.28
C ARG A 142 -22.72 -4.49 1.37
N ALA A 143 -22.57 -3.30 1.98
CA ALA A 143 -21.27 -2.71 2.23
C ALA A 143 -20.39 -3.64 3.07
N LEU A 144 -20.92 -4.19 4.17
CA LEU A 144 -20.19 -5.11 5.02
C LEU A 144 -19.76 -6.39 4.29
N ALA A 145 -20.66 -6.99 3.49
CA ALA A 145 -20.34 -8.18 2.72
C ALA A 145 -19.19 -7.94 1.72
N LEU A 146 -19.18 -6.77 1.08
CA LEU A 146 -18.12 -6.37 0.15
C LEU A 146 -16.79 -6.08 0.86
N TYR A 147 -16.82 -5.39 2.01
CA TYR A 147 -15.62 -5.21 2.85
C TYR A 147 -15.02 -6.56 3.27
N GLN A 148 -15.86 -7.50 3.73
CA GLN A 148 -15.40 -8.84 4.11
C GLN A 148 -14.78 -9.58 2.91
N SER A 149 -15.43 -9.55 1.75
CA SER A 149 -14.93 -10.17 0.53
C SER A 149 -13.57 -9.62 0.08
N ALA A 150 -13.35 -8.30 0.18
CA ALA A 150 -12.06 -7.69 -0.13
C ALA A 150 -10.99 -8.08 0.92
N ALA A 151 -11.35 -8.10 2.20
CA ALA A 151 -10.47 -8.47 3.30
C ALA A 151 -10.05 -9.95 3.29
N ASP A 152 -10.93 -10.84 2.84
CA ASP A 152 -10.65 -12.27 2.69
C ASP A 152 -9.64 -12.53 1.56
N GLN A 153 -9.57 -11.65 0.57
CA GLN A 153 -8.55 -11.64 -0.48
C GLN A 153 -7.24 -10.96 -0.05
N GLY A 154 -7.15 -10.47 1.19
CA GLY A 154 -5.95 -9.86 1.73
C GLY A 154 -5.76 -8.39 1.37
N LEU A 155 -6.81 -7.68 0.93
CA LEU A 155 -6.73 -6.24 0.76
C LEU A 155 -6.59 -5.57 2.13
N ALA A 156 -5.40 -5.03 2.41
CA ALA A 156 -5.04 -4.53 3.73
C ALA A 156 -5.96 -3.40 4.23
N ASP A 157 -6.38 -2.50 3.34
CA ASP A 157 -7.29 -1.41 3.68
C ASP A 157 -8.66 -1.93 4.13
N ALA A 158 -9.22 -2.93 3.43
CA ALA A 158 -10.47 -3.57 3.84
C ALA A 158 -10.34 -4.32 5.19
N VAL A 159 -9.20 -5.00 5.41
CA VAL A 159 -8.92 -5.66 6.70
C VAL A 159 -8.87 -4.63 7.84
N ASN A 160 -8.22 -3.50 7.61
CA ASN A 160 -8.12 -2.41 8.58
C ASN A 160 -9.49 -1.78 8.88
N ASP A 161 -10.28 -1.51 7.85
CA ASP A 161 -11.62 -0.91 7.99
C ASP A 161 -12.58 -1.84 8.73
N LEU A 162 -12.52 -3.16 8.51
CA LEU A 162 -13.25 -4.12 9.33
C LEU A 162 -12.86 -4.04 10.81
N GLY A 163 -11.57 -3.83 11.11
CA GLY A 163 -11.12 -3.57 12.47
C GLY A 163 -11.81 -2.37 13.10
N PHE A 164 -11.91 -1.25 12.36
CA PHE A 164 -12.65 -0.07 12.82
C PHE A 164 -14.15 -0.31 12.97
N LEU A 165 -14.76 -1.05 12.05
CA LEU A 165 -16.17 -1.41 12.11
C LEU A 165 -16.51 -2.23 13.37
N TYR A 166 -15.66 -3.22 13.72
CA TYR A 166 -15.80 -3.95 14.98
C TYR A 166 -15.47 -3.09 16.20
N TYR A 167 -14.52 -2.16 16.11
CA TYR A 167 -14.18 -1.30 17.24
C TYR A 167 -15.32 -0.33 17.60
N GLN A 168 -16.00 0.23 16.60
CA GLN A 168 -16.99 1.29 16.76
C GLN A 168 -18.44 0.80 16.72
N GLY A 169 -18.69 -0.41 16.20
CA GLY A 169 -20.04 -0.91 15.94
C GLY A 169 -20.66 -0.29 14.70
N GLY A 170 -20.01 -0.48 13.54
CA GLY A 170 -20.43 0.08 12.25
C GLY A 170 -21.20 -0.92 11.38
N LEU A 171 -21.99 -0.41 10.43
CA LEU A 171 -22.72 -1.22 9.44
C LEU A 171 -23.61 -2.34 10.01
N GLY A 172 -24.15 -2.14 11.22
CA GLY A 172 -24.99 -3.13 11.90
C GLY A 172 -24.23 -4.23 12.64
N ILE A 173 -22.91 -4.10 12.79
CA ILE A 173 -22.10 -4.91 13.69
C ILE A 173 -22.19 -4.34 15.11
N ASP A 174 -22.35 -5.23 16.10
CA ASP A 174 -22.15 -4.88 17.50
C ASP A 174 -20.65 -4.70 17.80
N PRO A 175 -20.25 -3.67 18.57
CA PRO A 175 -18.84 -3.47 18.93
C PRO A 175 -18.22 -4.70 19.58
N ASP A 176 -17.07 -5.14 19.06
CA ASP A 176 -16.26 -6.24 19.59
C ASP A 176 -14.77 -5.84 19.55
N GLN A 177 -14.25 -5.45 20.71
CA GLN A 177 -12.86 -5.01 20.82
C GLN A 177 -11.86 -6.13 20.55
N ILE A 178 -12.15 -7.37 20.94
CA ILE A 178 -11.23 -8.50 20.73
C ILE A 178 -11.09 -8.74 19.23
N LYS A 179 -12.22 -8.79 18.53
CA LYS A 179 -12.24 -8.99 17.08
C LYS A 179 -11.63 -7.81 16.32
N ALA A 180 -11.84 -6.58 16.78
CA ALA A 180 -11.17 -5.41 16.22
C ALA A 180 -9.64 -5.53 16.30
N LEU A 181 -9.11 -5.94 17.45
CA LEU A 181 -7.66 -6.14 17.64
C LEU A 181 -7.11 -7.26 16.75
N GLU A 182 -7.88 -8.33 16.51
CA GLU A 182 -7.51 -9.39 15.56
C GLU A 182 -7.40 -8.85 14.12
N TYR A 183 -8.35 -8.02 13.69
CA TYR A 183 -8.30 -7.36 12.38
C TYR A 183 -7.14 -6.39 12.25
N PHE A 184 -6.91 -5.52 13.25
CA PHE A 184 -5.77 -4.60 13.23
C PHE A 184 -4.44 -5.34 13.20
N LYS A 185 -4.31 -6.45 13.94
CA LYS A 185 -3.14 -7.32 13.85
C LYS A 185 -2.98 -7.90 12.45
N LYS A 186 -4.06 -8.42 11.85
CA LYS A 186 -4.03 -8.98 10.49
C LYS A 186 -3.59 -7.93 9.47
N ALA A 187 -4.09 -6.70 9.57
CA ALA A 187 -3.68 -5.59 8.69
C ALA A 187 -2.19 -5.25 8.86
N ALA A 188 -1.70 -5.22 10.10
CA ALA A 188 -0.28 -5.02 10.38
C ALA A 188 0.59 -6.15 9.81
N ASP A 189 0.15 -7.41 9.92
CA ASP A 189 0.86 -8.57 9.40
C ASP A 189 0.89 -8.62 7.86
N LEU A 190 -0.08 -7.97 7.18
CA LEU A 190 -0.07 -7.72 5.73
C LEU A 190 0.94 -6.63 5.29
N ARG A 191 1.76 -6.12 6.23
CA ARG A 191 2.82 -5.14 5.97
C ARG A 191 2.36 -3.77 5.48
N GLN A 192 1.12 -3.41 5.79
CA GLN A 192 0.61 -2.06 5.59
C GLN A 192 1.24 -1.14 6.67
N PRO A 193 2.04 -0.13 6.29
CA PRO A 193 2.87 0.62 7.24
C PRO A 193 2.05 1.35 8.32
N GLU A 194 0.92 1.93 7.95
CA GLU A 194 0.03 2.68 8.84
C GLU A 194 -0.64 1.76 9.86
N ALA A 195 -1.03 0.54 9.47
CA ALA A 195 -1.60 -0.48 10.32
C ALA A 195 -0.56 -1.03 11.29
N MET A 196 0.66 -1.29 10.83
CA MET A 196 1.78 -1.63 11.72
C MET A 196 2.03 -0.54 12.76
N PHE A 197 2.03 0.73 12.34
CA PHE A 197 2.22 1.87 13.23
C PHE A 197 1.08 2.02 14.26
N ASN A 198 -0.17 1.91 13.82
CA ASN A 198 -1.34 2.00 14.69
C ASN A 198 -1.41 0.81 15.67
N TYR A 199 -1.14 -0.41 15.20
CA TYR A 199 -1.12 -1.60 16.04
C TYR A 199 -0.02 -1.53 17.11
N ALA A 200 1.14 -0.97 16.78
CA ALA A 200 2.17 -0.67 17.78
C ALA A 200 1.67 0.31 18.85
N GLY A 201 0.85 1.29 18.48
CA GLY A 201 0.21 2.21 19.43
C GLY A 201 -0.74 1.47 20.38
N LEU A 202 -1.58 0.57 19.86
CA LEU A 202 -2.48 -0.25 20.67
C LEU A 202 -1.73 -1.14 21.66
N ILE A 203 -0.59 -1.72 21.25
CA ILE A 203 0.29 -2.48 22.14
C ILE A 203 0.87 -1.58 23.23
N ASP A 204 1.44 -0.41 22.87
CA ASP A 204 2.05 0.50 23.82
C ASP A 204 1.05 1.07 24.84
N GLU A 205 -0.21 1.26 24.43
CA GLU A 205 -1.30 1.65 25.30
C GLU A 205 -1.75 0.54 26.26
N GLY A 206 -1.36 -0.72 25.98
CA GLY A 206 -1.74 -1.90 26.77
C GLY A 206 -3.09 -2.48 26.38
N GLN A 207 -3.60 -2.15 25.19
CA GLN A 207 -4.88 -2.66 24.70
C GLN A 207 -4.78 -4.08 24.14
N VAL A 208 -3.57 -4.54 23.80
CA VAL A 208 -3.33 -5.88 23.23
C VAL A 208 -2.83 -6.83 24.32
N PRO A 209 -3.65 -7.79 24.79
CA PRO A 209 -3.25 -8.72 25.84
C PRO A 209 -2.04 -9.56 25.43
N GLY A 210 -1.03 -9.63 26.31
CA GLY A 210 0.17 -10.44 26.11
C GLY A 210 1.24 -9.82 25.21
N ALA A 211 0.98 -8.65 24.62
CA ALA A 211 1.99 -7.90 23.87
C ALA A 211 2.68 -6.85 24.76
N GLY A 212 3.98 -6.66 24.55
CA GLY A 212 4.78 -5.71 25.33
C GLY A 212 5.46 -4.63 24.49
N PRO A 213 6.20 -3.71 25.15
CA PRO A 213 6.95 -2.64 24.47
C PRO A 213 7.89 -3.12 23.35
N GLU A 214 8.46 -4.32 23.51
CA GLU A 214 9.31 -4.98 22.53
C GLU A 214 8.55 -5.36 21.27
N ASP A 215 7.28 -5.77 21.40
CA ASP A 215 6.44 -6.10 20.26
C ASP A 215 5.98 -4.84 19.53
N ALA A 216 5.59 -3.79 20.27
CA ALA A 216 5.33 -2.48 19.69
C ALA A 216 6.54 -1.99 18.88
N ALA A 217 7.75 -2.06 19.44
CA ALA A 217 8.96 -1.64 18.76
C ALA A 217 9.26 -2.42 17.47
N LYS A 218 8.96 -3.73 17.41
CA LYS A 218 9.10 -4.53 16.18
C LYS A 218 8.17 -4.04 15.08
N TYR A 219 6.92 -3.74 15.41
CA TYR A 219 5.95 -3.19 14.45
C TYR A 219 6.36 -1.78 14.00
N LEU A 220 6.83 -0.91 14.89
CA LEU A 220 7.36 0.42 14.53
C LEU A 220 8.56 0.33 13.59
N TYR A 221 9.51 -0.56 13.90
CA TYR A 221 10.66 -0.79 13.04
C TYR A 221 10.23 -1.33 11.67
N SER A 222 9.29 -2.27 11.63
CA SER A 222 8.78 -2.83 10.36
C SER A 222 8.05 -1.78 9.52
N ALA A 223 7.21 -0.95 10.14
CA ALA A 223 6.55 0.19 9.50
C ALA A 223 7.55 1.18 8.90
N LEU A 224 8.60 1.50 9.65
CA LEU A 224 9.70 2.36 9.19
C LEU A 224 10.44 1.74 8.00
N ARG A 225 10.71 0.43 8.05
CA ARG A 225 11.40 -0.31 6.98
C ARG A 225 10.54 -0.51 5.73
N ALA A 226 9.22 -0.34 5.84
CA ALA A 226 8.31 -0.39 4.71
C ALA A 226 8.32 0.91 3.88
N GLY A 227 9.00 1.97 4.34
CA GLY A 227 9.24 3.18 3.54
C GLY A 227 8.13 4.24 3.61
N SER A 228 7.18 4.14 4.54
CA SER A 228 6.15 5.18 4.70
C SER A 228 6.75 6.48 5.25
N GLN A 229 6.71 7.53 4.43
CA GLN A 229 7.17 8.88 4.81
C GLN A 229 6.36 9.46 5.97
N GLN A 230 5.07 9.10 6.06
CA GLN A 230 4.21 9.49 7.17
C GLN A 230 4.70 8.88 8.49
N VAL A 231 5.00 7.58 8.50
CA VAL A 231 5.56 6.90 9.68
C VAL A 231 6.89 7.52 10.11
N LEU A 232 7.80 7.77 9.15
CA LEU A 232 9.06 8.47 9.41
C LEU A 232 8.82 9.84 10.06
N THR A 233 7.89 10.62 9.50
CA THR A 233 7.57 11.96 10.00
C THR A 233 7.02 11.90 11.42
N GLN A 234 6.07 11.01 11.71
CA GLN A 234 5.47 10.88 13.04
C GLN A 234 6.52 10.48 14.08
N LEU A 235 7.34 9.45 13.79
CA LEU A 235 8.38 8.98 14.72
C LEU A 235 9.45 10.04 15.02
N THR A 236 9.71 10.95 14.07
CA THR A 236 10.75 11.98 14.23
C THR A 236 10.24 13.31 14.76
N THR A 237 8.94 13.62 14.62
CA THR A 237 8.36 14.90 15.07
C THR A 237 7.55 14.77 16.36
N ARG A 238 6.94 13.62 16.62
CA ARG A 238 6.09 13.37 17.81
C ARG A 238 6.48 12.08 18.54
N PRO A 239 7.76 11.87 18.88
CA PRO A 239 8.20 10.61 19.45
C PRO A 239 7.53 10.24 20.78
N ASP A 240 7.15 11.24 21.58
CA ASP A 240 6.52 11.04 22.88
C ASP A 240 5.07 10.50 22.80
N MET A 241 4.53 10.30 21.60
CA MET A 241 3.29 9.55 21.42
C MET A 241 3.43 8.07 21.83
N PHE A 242 4.66 7.55 21.82
CA PHE A 242 4.98 6.24 22.38
C PHE A 242 5.63 6.41 23.76
N LYS A 243 5.20 5.58 24.71
CA LYS A 243 5.74 5.56 26.05
C LYS A 243 7.23 5.22 26.02
N LYS A 244 7.92 5.64 27.07
CA LYS A 244 9.37 5.44 27.21
C LYS A 244 9.82 3.99 26.95
N PRO A 245 9.14 2.94 27.47
CA PRO A 245 9.54 1.56 27.22
C PRO A 245 9.58 1.18 25.73
N ALA A 246 8.55 1.51 24.94
CA ALA A 246 8.51 1.18 23.51
C ALA A 246 9.59 1.94 22.72
N ARG A 247 9.84 3.20 23.08
CA ARG A 247 10.94 3.99 22.52
C ARG A 247 12.31 3.42 22.84
N THR A 248 12.54 2.99 24.08
CA THR A 248 13.78 2.32 24.49
C THR A 248 13.96 1.00 23.73
N ALA A 249 12.89 0.22 23.56
CA ALA A 249 12.92 -1.00 22.76
C ALA A 249 13.22 -0.72 21.27
N LEU A 250 12.68 0.36 20.69
CA LEU A 250 13.02 0.75 19.32
C LEU A 250 14.49 1.15 19.17
N GLN A 251 15.05 1.92 20.12
CA GLN A 251 16.49 2.21 20.14
C GLN A 251 17.34 0.94 20.21
N LYS A 252 16.89 -0.08 20.94
CA LYS A 252 17.56 -1.38 21.02
C LYS A 252 17.59 -2.06 19.65
N ILE A 253 16.46 -2.12 18.94
CA ILE A 253 16.38 -2.67 17.58
C ILE A 253 17.29 -1.89 16.62
N LEU A 254 17.26 -0.56 16.66
CA LEU A 254 18.14 0.28 15.83
C LEU A 254 19.63 0.01 16.12
N LYS A 255 19.98 -0.29 17.37
CA LYS A 255 21.34 -0.63 17.78
C LYS A 255 21.76 -2.01 17.28
N GLU A 256 20.88 -3.00 17.37
CA GLU A 256 21.10 -4.36 16.84
C GLU A 256 21.35 -4.34 15.32
N HIS A 257 20.67 -3.46 14.60
CA HIS A 257 20.89 -3.24 13.16
C HIS A 257 22.00 -2.24 12.82
N SER A 258 22.84 -1.85 13.79
CA SER A 258 23.97 -0.92 13.59
C SER A 258 23.60 0.48 13.08
N PHE A 259 22.35 0.91 13.24
CA PHE A 259 21.91 2.27 12.92
C PHE A 259 22.15 3.27 14.06
N TYR A 260 22.20 2.78 15.31
CA TYR A 260 22.29 3.58 16.52
C TYR A 260 23.40 3.09 17.46
N SER A 261 24.19 4.01 18.02
CA SER A 261 25.27 3.69 18.99
C SER A 261 25.07 4.31 20.37
N GLY A 262 24.02 5.12 20.56
CA GLY A 262 23.76 5.84 21.80
C GLY A 262 23.20 5.00 22.95
N PRO A 263 22.81 5.66 24.06
CA PRO A 263 22.18 5.03 25.22
C PRO A 263 20.75 4.55 24.92
N LEU A 264 20.30 3.51 25.64
CA LEU A 264 18.93 3.00 25.56
C LEU A 264 18.05 3.70 26.61
N ASP A 265 17.85 5.01 26.42
CA ASP A 265 17.19 5.90 27.38
C ASP A 265 15.75 6.30 26.99
N GLY A 266 15.30 5.89 25.81
CA GLY A 266 14.01 6.26 25.21
C GLY A 266 13.98 7.70 24.66
N ALA A 267 15.09 8.46 24.72
CA ALA A 267 15.13 9.83 24.25
C ALA A 267 15.34 9.90 22.74
N PHE A 268 14.38 10.49 22.03
CA PHE A 268 14.44 10.65 20.57
C PHE A 268 15.08 11.99 20.21
N GLY A 269 16.30 12.20 20.72
CA GLY A 269 17.14 13.33 20.32
C GLY A 269 17.77 13.13 18.94
N LYS A 270 18.63 14.09 18.55
CA LYS A 270 19.27 14.13 17.22
C LYS A 270 19.87 12.79 16.78
N SER A 271 20.57 12.08 17.67
CA SER A 271 21.22 10.79 17.36
C SER A 271 20.20 9.70 17.02
N THR A 272 19.14 9.57 17.80
CA THR A 272 18.06 8.60 17.56
C THR A 272 17.28 8.95 16.30
N THR A 273 16.97 10.24 16.08
CA THR A 273 16.34 10.72 14.84
C THR A 273 17.18 10.39 13.60
N THR A 274 18.50 10.59 13.66
CA THR A 274 19.42 10.20 12.59
C THR A 274 19.41 8.68 12.37
N ALA A 275 19.39 7.88 13.44
CA ALA A 275 19.30 6.43 13.31
C ALA A 275 17.98 5.96 12.68
N ILE A 276 16.85 6.58 13.03
CA ILE A 276 15.54 6.32 12.41
C ILE A 276 15.59 6.64 10.90
N LYS A 277 16.15 7.79 10.52
CA LYS A 277 16.33 8.15 9.09
C LYS A 277 17.22 7.16 8.34
N LYS A 278 18.33 6.71 8.95
CA LYS A 278 19.19 5.65 8.38
C LYS A 278 18.45 4.33 8.23
N ALA A 279 17.67 3.94 9.24
CA ALA A 279 16.87 2.71 9.20
C ALA A 279 15.80 2.77 8.10
N PHE A 280 15.18 3.92 7.86
CA PHE A 280 14.28 4.15 6.73
C PHE A 280 14.97 3.99 5.37
N GLY A 281 16.27 4.27 5.28
CA GLY A 281 17.06 4.23 4.03
C GLY A 281 17.46 5.60 3.51
N LEU A 282 17.24 6.68 4.27
CA LEU A 282 17.83 7.97 3.95
C LEU A 282 19.32 7.91 4.32
N VAL A 283 20.17 8.03 3.30
CA VAL A 283 21.61 8.20 3.49
C VAL A 283 21.82 9.57 4.13
N GLY A 284 22.49 9.59 5.28
CA GLY A 284 22.85 10.82 5.98
C GLY A 284 24.06 11.50 5.38
#